data_AF-A0A1L0AEA5-F1
#
_entry.id   AF-A0A1L0AEA5-F1
#
_cell.length_a   1.000
_cell.length_b   1.000
_cell.length_c   1.000
_cell.angle_alpha   90.00
_cell.angle_beta   90.00
_cell.angle_gamma   90.00
#
_symmetry.space_group_name_H-M   'P 1'
#
loop_
_entity.id
_entity.type
_entity.pdbx_description
1 polymer ?
#
loop_
_entity_poly.entity_id
_entity_poly.type
_entity_poly.pdbx_seq_one_letter_code
_entity_poly.pdbx_strand_id
1 'polypeptide(L)'
;MTLGSTIKDGVWRWDFDNDIVTIGGSTIFAMSSFYVPFQAFNLSEIENKKQDKTITISAIDEVRLPLNYDESTDLYSIRYAQKMYVKPPIKVDGVKDYPIGESITSFHVVKNSSDIVSISTADVENGIEPDGVPGTRLASVFPAIVQIEYNAPNMVVDSLKDSNTDGISDAMAKLLYLDPSKTDTDGDGLDDIIETPAYIRGKDSDADGLSDAHESGDYANNTNILSGVSLQYFRNVSIYSVGTDSKSVGMSKAFFKPFDISISPLHTLVGELPPGTNTQGKTLNYKLGNVGFMFDNNTMTPVLPFKMIFDQQPVGLEIYRIKKGLNFTTGRVEQSFEKIQWKQVNPNEISINISSTPGFPNEGIEFIFATTEDLKVPPVKPTDPIKPTDPAKPTDPIKPTDPAKPTKSGGSLDWWSLLICGLLTIHRRVAKV
;
A
#
# COMPACT_ATOMS: atom_id res chain seq x y z
N MET A 1 -7.55 -13.21 20.47
CA MET A 1 -7.15 -13.83 19.18
C MET A 1 -7.49 -12.84 18.09
N THR A 2 -6.50 -12.17 17.51
CA THR A 2 -6.69 -11.36 16.29
C THR A 2 -7.11 -12.29 15.16
N LEU A 3 -8.28 -12.02 14.56
CA LEU A 3 -8.86 -12.87 13.51
C LEU A 3 -8.18 -12.67 12.14
N GLY A 4 -7.26 -11.72 12.06
CA GLY A 4 -6.52 -11.39 10.85
C GLY A 4 -5.43 -10.36 11.08
N SER A 5 -4.69 -10.06 10.02
CA SER A 5 -3.62 -9.05 9.97
C SER A 5 -3.74 -8.20 8.72
N THR A 6 -3.39 -6.93 8.79
CA THR A 6 -3.36 -6.01 7.65
C THR A 6 -2.23 -6.40 6.67
N ILE A 7 -2.55 -6.55 5.39
CA ILE A 7 -1.58 -6.73 4.30
C ILE A 7 -1.04 -5.35 3.93
N LYS A 8 0.27 -5.17 3.78
CA LYS A 8 0.85 -3.83 3.52
C LYS A 8 0.76 -3.46 2.04
N ASP A 9 -0.44 -3.16 1.56
CA ASP A 9 -0.76 -2.84 0.17
C ASP A 9 -1.26 -1.38 -0.04
N GLY A 10 -1.30 -0.57 1.02
CA GLY A 10 -1.59 0.86 0.95
C GLY A 10 -0.52 1.70 1.63
N VAL A 11 -0.36 2.95 1.19
CA VAL A 11 0.56 3.90 1.82
C VAL A 11 -0.21 4.81 2.75
N TRP A 12 0.29 4.95 3.97
CA TRP A 12 -0.30 5.79 5.00
C TRP A 12 0.72 6.87 5.36
N ARG A 13 0.25 8.09 5.63
CA ARG A 13 1.10 9.24 5.95
C ARG A 13 0.66 9.84 7.28
N TRP A 14 1.60 10.04 8.18
CA TRP A 14 1.39 10.68 9.47
C TRP A 14 2.12 12.02 9.46
N ASP A 15 1.36 13.09 9.64
CA ASP A 15 1.83 14.46 9.69
C ASP A 15 1.58 14.99 11.11
N PHE A 16 2.54 14.72 12.00
CA PHE A 16 2.46 15.09 13.41
C PHE A 16 2.56 16.61 13.62
N ASP A 17 3.14 17.35 12.67
CA ASP A 17 3.26 18.81 12.77
C ASP A 17 1.92 19.52 12.49
N ASN A 18 1.06 18.89 11.70
CA ASN A 18 -0.25 19.42 11.33
C ASN A 18 -1.42 18.65 11.95
N ASP A 19 -1.14 17.70 12.85
CA ASP A 19 -2.15 16.84 13.49
C ASP A 19 -3.07 16.14 12.47
N ILE A 20 -2.49 15.61 11.39
CA ILE A 20 -3.25 14.93 10.32
C ILE A 20 -2.64 13.57 10.02
N VAL A 21 -3.50 12.58 9.79
CA VAL A 21 -3.14 11.29 9.20
C VAL A 21 -3.89 11.13 7.88
N THR A 22 -3.21 10.65 6.85
CA THR A 22 -3.81 10.30 5.56
C THR A 22 -3.71 8.80 5.34
N ILE A 23 -4.83 8.10 5.16
CA ILE A 23 -4.87 6.64 5.07
C ILE A 23 -5.31 6.19 3.68
N GLY A 24 -4.46 5.48 2.94
CA GLY A 24 -4.76 4.93 1.61
C GLY A 24 -5.57 3.64 1.58
N GLY A 25 -6.12 3.21 2.72
CA GLY A 25 -6.79 1.91 2.83
C GLY A 25 -5.80 0.76 2.81
N SER A 26 -6.31 -0.48 2.82
CA SER A 26 -5.52 -1.71 2.75
C SER A 26 -6.44 -2.95 2.74
N THR A 27 -5.89 -4.16 2.86
CA THR A 27 -6.62 -5.42 2.97
C THR A 27 -6.38 -6.13 4.31
N ILE A 28 -7.45 -6.52 5.01
CA ILE A 28 -7.37 -7.42 6.16
C ILE A 28 -7.33 -8.86 5.66
N PHE A 29 -6.29 -9.59 6.02
CA PHE A 29 -6.23 -11.04 5.83
C PHE A 29 -6.79 -11.75 7.06
N ALA A 30 -7.99 -12.31 6.95
CA ALA A 30 -8.68 -12.99 8.04
C ALA A 30 -8.80 -14.50 7.82
N MET A 31 -8.83 -15.28 8.91
CA MET A 31 -9.08 -16.72 8.91
C MET A 31 -8.19 -17.51 7.93
N SER A 32 -6.96 -17.04 7.70
CA SER A 32 -5.97 -17.66 6.81
C SER A 32 -6.44 -17.87 5.34
N SER A 33 -7.53 -17.23 4.92
CA SER A 33 -8.14 -17.48 3.60
C SER A 33 -9.02 -16.35 3.06
N PHE A 34 -9.31 -15.34 3.88
CA PHE A 34 -10.27 -14.30 3.54
C PHE A 34 -9.59 -12.94 3.43
N TYR A 35 -9.71 -12.30 2.27
CA TYR A 35 -9.15 -10.98 2.01
C TYR A 35 -10.28 -9.96 2.04
N VAL A 36 -10.19 -8.99 2.95
CA VAL A 36 -11.23 -7.98 3.17
C VAL A 36 -10.62 -6.59 2.94
N PRO A 37 -10.79 -6.02 1.73
CA PRO A 37 -10.35 -4.65 1.49
C PRO A 37 -11.13 -3.69 2.38
N PHE A 38 -10.46 -2.65 2.86
CA PHE A 38 -11.06 -1.60 3.66
C PHE A 38 -10.51 -0.23 3.29
N GLN A 39 -11.25 0.80 3.68
CA GLN A 39 -10.82 2.19 3.63
C GLN A 39 -11.25 2.91 4.90
N ALA A 40 -10.34 3.72 5.47
CA ALA A 40 -10.67 4.68 6.50
C ALA A 40 -10.94 6.03 5.82
N PHE A 41 -12.17 6.54 5.96
CA PHE A 41 -12.53 7.86 5.47
C PHE A 41 -12.66 8.84 6.63
N ASN A 42 -12.54 10.14 6.34
CA ASN A 42 -12.94 11.18 7.26
C ASN A 42 -14.37 10.90 7.75
N LEU A 43 -14.63 11.12 9.04
CA LEU A 43 -15.93 10.81 9.63
C LEU A 43 -17.09 11.54 8.93
N SER A 44 -16.85 12.72 8.33
CA SER A 44 -17.85 13.44 7.53
C SER A 44 -18.37 12.64 6.33
N GLU A 45 -17.57 11.72 5.81
CA GLU A 45 -17.88 10.91 4.63
C GLU A 45 -18.71 9.67 4.93
N ILE A 46 -19.05 9.42 6.20
CA ILE A 46 -19.75 8.19 6.60
C ILE A 46 -21.07 7.98 5.84
N GLU A 47 -21.83 9.05 5.58
CA GLU A 47 -23.08 8.96 4.82
C GLU A 47 -22.81 8.82 3.31
N ASN A 48 -21.82 9.53 2.79
CA ASN A 48 -21.48 9.53 1.36
C ASN A 48 -21.00 8.16 0.88
N LYS A 49 -20.18 7.47 1.69
CA LYS A 49 -19.55 6.19 1.34
C LYS A 49 -20.40 4.95 1.70
N LYS A 50 -21.61 5.14 2.25
CA LYS A 50 -22.50 4.03 2.65
C LYS A 50 -22.84 3.09 1.51
N GLN A 51 -23.13 3.63 0.32
CA GLN A 51 -23.60 2.84 -0.81
C GLN A 51 -22.46 2.26 -1.67
N ASP A 52 -21.23 2.72 -1.44
CA ASP A 52 -20.06 2.30 -2.20
C ASP A 52 -19.81 0.80 -2.05
N LYS A 53 -19.54 0.16 -3.19
CA LYS A 53 -19.22 -1.27 -3.31
C LYS A 53 -17.76 -1.52 -3.67
N THR A 54 -17.06 -0.47 -4.09
CA THR A 54 -15.65 -0.44 -4.46
C THR A 54 -15.00 0.77 -3.79
N ILE A 55 -13.70 0.68 -3.51
CA ILE A 55 -12.97 1.79 -2.92
C ILE A 55 -12.88 2.91 -3.96
N THR A 56 -13.46 4.06 -3.65
CA THR A 56 -13.38 5.26 -4.49
C THR A 56 -12.99 6.44 -3.61
N ILE A 57 -11.85 7.05 -3.92
CA ILE A 57 -11.33 8.25 -3.25
C ILE A 57 -11.30 9.34 -4.31
N SER A 58 -12.20 10.31 -4.21
CA SER A 58 -12.31 11.38 -5.23
C SER A 58 -11.45 12.58 -4.88
N ALA A 59 -11.12 12.75 -3.60
CA ALA A 59 -10.31 13.85 -3.08
C ALA A 59 -9.53 13.40 -1.85
N ILE A 60 -8.33 13.98 -1.67
CA ILE A 60 -7.46 13.69 -0.52
C ILE A 60 -8.14 13.97 0.82
N ASP A 61 -9.02 14.97 0.88
CA ASP A 61 -9.72 15.36 2.11
C ASP A 61 -10.71 14.29 2.59
N GLU A 62 -11.19 13.39 1.70
CA GLU A 62 -12.03 12.25 2.08
C GLU A 62 -11.29 11.25 2.97
N VAL A 63 -9.96 11.26 2.96
CA VAL A 63 -9.09 10.29 3.64
C VAL A 63 -8.05 10.94 4.56
N ARG A 64 -8.15 12.27 4.76
CA ARG A 64 -7.44 13.02 5.79
C ARG A 64 -8.22 12.98 7.10
N LEU A 65 -7.60 12.43 8.12
CA LEU A 65 -8.15 12.17 9.44
C LEU A 65 -7.47 13.09 10.44
N PRO A 66 -8.22 13.82 11.29
CA PRO A 66 -7.65 14.53 12.41
C PRO A 66 -6.95 13.56 13.36
N LEU A 67 -5.71 13.90 13.73
CA LEU A 67 -4.92 13.20 14.73
C LEU A 67 -5.10 13.91 16.08
N ASN A 68 -5.34 13.15 17.14
CA ASN A 68 -5.45 13.70 18.49
C ASN A 68 -4.48 13.02 19.43
N TYR A 69 -3.64 13.79 20.11
CA TYR A 69 -2.76 13.31 21.18
C TYR A 69 -3.39 13.58 22.56
N ASP A 70 -3.39 12.59 23.44
CA ASP A 70 -3.85 12.68 24.82
C ASP A 70 -2.66 12.56 25.77
N GLU A 71 -2.26 13.68 26.39
CA GLU A 71 -1.15 13.74 27.36
C GLU A 71 -1.37 12.87 28.60
N SER A 72 -2.63 12.57 28.95
CA SER A 72 -2.94 11.81 30.16
C SER A 72 -2.72 10.30 29.99
N THR A 73 -2.89 9.82 28.76
CA THR A 73 -2.73 8.41 28.40
C THR A 73 -1.46 8.14 27.59
N ASP A 74 -0.78 9.20 27.12
CA ASP A 74 0.35 9.14 26.18
C ASP A 74 0.01 8.36 24.90
N LEU A 75 -1.18 8.62 24.37
CA LEU A 75 -1.72 7.96 23.19
C LEU A 75 -2.11 8.97 22.13
N TYR A 76 -1.81 8.60 20.88
CA TYR A 76 -2.43 9.21 19.72
C TYR A 76 -3.71 8.47 19.38
N SER A 77 -4.67 9.17 18.80
CA SER A 77 -5.93 8.61 18.36
C SER A 77 -6.43 9.24 17.08
N ILE A 78 -7.10 8.43 16.26
CA ILE A 78 -7.82 8.88 15.07
C ILE A 78 -9.25 8.38 15.14
N ARG A 79 -10.21 9.23 14.76
CA ARG A 79 -11.62 8.89 14.64
C ARG A 79 -12.02 9.00 13.17
N TYR A 80 -12.66 7.96 12.63
CA TYR A 80 -12.87 7.83 11.20
C TYR A 80 -14.09 6.96 10.87
N ALA A 81 -14.54 7.03 9.62
CA ALA A 81 -15.53 6.11 9.07
C ALA A 81 -14.82 4.90 8.47
N GLN A 82 -14.94 3.74 9.11
CA GLN A 82 -14.33 2.48 8.66
C GLN A 82 -15.27 1.78 7.68
N LYS A 83 -14.89 1.72 6.41
CA LYS A 83 -15.64 1.02 5.35
C LYS A 83 -14.96 -0.30 5.02
N MET A 84 -15.74 -1.39 5.02
CA MET A 84 -15.28 -2.71 4.59
C MET A 84 -15.91 -3.06 3.25
N TYR A 85 -15.10 -3.48 2.28
CA TYR A 85 -15.54 -3.79 0.92
C TYR A 85 -15.75 -5.27 0.72
N VAL A 86 -16.68 -5.83 1.49
CA VAL A 86 -16.98 -7.26 1.45
C VAL A 86 -18.45 -7.54 1.63
N LYS A 87 -18.92 -8.57 0.94
CA LYS A 87 -20.16 -9.28 1.27
C LYS A 87 -19.77 -10.41 2.22
N PRO A 88 -20.22 -10.39 3.49
CA PRO A 88 -19.92 -11.47 4.41
C PRO A 88 -20.30 -12.83 3.81
N PRO A 89 -19.36 -13.80 3.78
CA PRO A 89 -19.63 -15.11 3.17
C PRO A 89 -20.66 -15.89 3.98
N ILE A 90 -20.75 -15.59 5.29
CA ILE A 90 -21.77 -16.07 6.21
C ILE A 90 -22.61 -14.85 6.60
N LYS A 91 -23.92 -14.91 6.36
CA LYS A 91 -24.84 -13.86 6.79
C LYS A 91 -24.96 -13.91 8.31
N VAL A 92 -24.58 -12.81 8.95
CA VAL A 92 -24.74 -12.59 10.39
C VAL A 92 -25.83 -11.55 10.56
N ASP A 93 -26.82 -11.83 11.41
CA ASP A 93 -27.92 -10.91 11.68
C ASP A 93 -27.38 -9.55 12.15
N GLY A 94 -27.86 -8.48 11.51
CA GLY A 94 -27.41 -7.11 11.79
C GLY A 94 -26.17 -6.66 11.00
N VAL A 95 -25.42 -7.56 10.35
CA VAL A 95 -24.28 -7.19 9.49
C VAL A 95 -24.76 -7.00 8.05
N LYS A 96 -24.63 -5.77 7.54
CA LYS A 96 -24.96 -5.43 6.17
C LYS A 96 -23.85 -5.83 5.21
N ASP A 97 -24.20 -6.01 3.93
CA ASP A 97 -23.20 -6.05 2.86
C ASP A 97 -22.49 -4.70 2.75
N TYR A 98 -21.17 -4.72 2.54
CA TYR A 98 -20.31 -3.53 2.46
C TYR A 98 -20.47 -2.59 3.67
N PRO A 99 -20.29 -3.09 4.90
CA PRO A 99 -20.62 -2.32 6.09
C PRO A 99 -19.68 -1.13 6.28
N ILE A 100 -20.21 -0.06 6.87
CA ILE A 100 -19.47 1.14 7.29
C ILE A 100 -19.92 1.54 8.69
N GLY A 101 -18.99 2.00 9.51
CA GLY A 101 -19.28 2.49 10.86
C GLY A 101 -18.23 3.46 11.36
N GLU A 102 -18.57 4.25 12.37
CA GLU A 102 -17.60 5.05 13.10
C GLU A 102 -16.64 4.13 13.88
N SER A 103 -15.36 4.44 13.81
CA SER A 103 -14.29 3.74 14.50
C SER A 103 -13.32 4.74 15.12
N ILE A 104 -12.66 4.32 16.19
CA ILE A 104 -11.58 5.05 16.83
C ILE A 104 -10.42 4.09 16.98
N THR A 105 -9.22 4.52 16.61
CA THR A 105 -8.00 3.76 16.89
C THR A 105 -7.07 4.60 17.73
N SER A 106 -6.62 4.03 18.85
CA SER A 106 -5.53 4.57 19.65
C SER A 106 -4.23 3.83 19.35
N PHE A 107 -3.10 4.53 19.37
CA PHE A 107 -1.79 3.97 19.10
C PHE A 107 -0.67 4.73 19.81
N HIS A 108 0.42 4.02 20.05
CA HIS A 108 1.67 4.59 20.54
C HIS A 108 2.52 5.08 19.37
N VAL A 109 3.21 6.19 19.58
CA VAL A 109 4.26 6.70 18.68
C VAL A 109 5.53 6.80 19.51
N VAL A 110 6.54 6.01 19.14
CA VAL A 110 7.81 5.99 19.86
C VAL A 110 8.91 6.41 18.91
N LYS A 111 9.67 7.43 19.31
CA LYS A 111 10.90 7.83 18.61
C LYS A 111 12.10 7.25 19.36
N ASN A 112 12.89 6.42 18.69
CA ASN A 112 14.07 5.82 19.31
C ASN A 112 15.30 6.74 19.22
N SER A 113 16.40 6.33 19.85
CA SER A 113 17.66 7.10 19.91
C SER A 113 18.35 7.31 18.56
N SER A 114 17.92 6.61 17.51
CA SER A 114 18.44 6.73 16.14
C SER A 114 17.53 7.59 15.26
N ASP A 115 16.63 8.38 15.85
CA ASP A 115 15.60 9.19 15.19
C ASP A 115 14.58 8.38 14.36
N ILE A 116 14.56 7.05 14.51
CA ILE A 116 13.55 6.21 13.86
C ILE A 116 12.27 6.29 14.68
N VAL A 117 11.18 6.60 13.99
CA VAL A 117 9.83 6.60 14.56
C VAL A 117 9.18 5.24 14.32
N SER A 118 8.53 4.72 15.35
CA SER A 118 7.71 3.52 15.28
C SER A 118 6.29 3.80 15.75
N ILE A 119 5.32 3.12 15.14
CA ILE A 119 3.90 3.15 15.53
C ILE A 119 3.43 1.74 15.85
N SER A 120 2.64 1.61 16.91
CA SER A 120 1.94 0.38 17.27
C SER A 120 0.55 0.67 17.82
N THR A 121 -0.49 -0.02 17.34
CA THR A 121 -1.84 0.09 17.89
C THR A 121 -1.84 -0.26 19.37
N ALA A 122 -2.56 0.54 20.16
CA ALA A 122 -2.73 0.32 21.59
C ALA A 122 -3.92 -0.60 21.86
N ASP A 123 -3.78 -1.43 22.90
CA ASP A 123 -4.83 -2.33 23.43
C ASP A 123 -5.74 -1.52 24.37
N VAL A 124 -6.73 -0.84 23.79
CA VAL A 124 -7.60 0.11 24.50
C VAL A 124 -9.05 -0.11 24.08
N GLU A 125 -9.74 -0.97 24.81
CA GLU A 125 -11.17 -1.23 24.64
C GLU A 125 -12.00 -0.38 25.63
N ASN A 126 -13.03 0.30 25.13
CA ASN A 126 -13.97 0.98 26.01
C ASN A 126 -14.96 -0.03 26.62
N GLY A 127 -14.94 -0.19 27.95
CA GLY A 127 -15.92 -1.00 28.70
C GLY A 127 -15.61 -2.49 28.80
N ILE A 128 -14.40 -2.92 28.43
CA ILE A 128 -13.87 -4.28 28.63
C ILE A 128 -12.44 -4.12 29.17
N GLU A 129 -12.00 -5.03 30.04
CA GLU A 129 -10.59 -5.09 30.45
C GLU A 129 -9.70 -5.44 29.25
N PRO A 130 -8.49 -4.85 29.12
CA PRO A 130 -7.55 -5.18 28.05
C PRO A 130 -7.36 -6.69 27.92
N ASP A 131 -7.62 -7.23 26.73
CA ASP A 131 -7.62 -8.67 26.48
C ASP A 131 -6.40 -9.14 25.65
N GLY A 132 -5.45 -8.23 25.41
CA GLY A 132 -4.26 -8.46 24.61
C GLY A 132 -4.55 -8.52 23.11
N VAL A 133 -5.67 -7.96 22.65
CA VAL A 133 -6.10 -7.90 21.25
C VAL A 133 -6.37 -6.45 20.86
N PRO A 134 -5.35 -5.73 20.34
CA PRO A 134 -5.51 -4.31 20.04
C PRO A 134 -6.70 -4.01 19.13
N GLY A 135 -7.68 -3.24 19.62
CA GLY A 135 -8.74 -2.66 18.78
C GLY A 135 -10.06 -2.33 19.48
N THR A 136 -11.02 -1.84 18.71
CA THR A 136 -12.38 -1.51 19.17
C THR A 136 -13.40 -2.44 18.51
N ARG A 137 -14.43 -2.84 19.26
CA ARG A 137 -15.58 -3.55 18.69
C ARG A 137 -16.46 -2.59 17.90
N LEU A 138 -16.58 -2.82 16.59
CA LEU A 138 -17.55 -2.08 15.76
C LEU A 138 -18.95 -2.68 15.93
N ALA A 139 -19.76 -2.06 16.80
CA ALA A 139 -21.16 -2.43 16.94
C ALA A 139 -21.87 -2.41 15.57
N SER A 140 -22.61 -3.48 15.26
CA SER A 140 -23.39 -3.64 14.01
C SER A 140 -22.60 -3.79 12.69
N VAL A 141 -21.26 -3.83 12.73
CA VAL A 141 -20.42 -4.10 11.55
C VAL A 141 -19.85 -5.52 11.60
N PHE A 142 -19.34 -5.95 12.75
CA PHE A 142 -18.85 -7.30 12.96
C PHE A 142 -18.96 -7.67 14.45
N PRO A 143 -19.41 -8.89 14.81
CA PRO A 143 -19.58 -9.24 16.22
C PRO A 143 -18.25 -9.32 16.99
N ALA A 144 -17.12 -9.51 16.31
CA ALA A 144 -15.77 -9.53 16.87
C ALA A 144 -15.05 -8.17 16.72
N ILE A 145 -13.99 -7.96 17.52
CA ILE A 145 -13.09 -6.81 17.42
C ILE A 145 -12.42 -6.87 16.04
N VAL A 146 -12.73 -5.91 15.16
CA VAL A 146 -12.14 -5.79 13.82
C VAL A 146 -11.80 -4.32 13.61
N GLN A 147 -10.56 -3.96 13.91
CA GLN A 147 -10.01 -2.64 13.66
C GLN A 147 -8.81 -2.75 12.75
N ILE A 148 -8.48 -1.62 12.11
CA ILE A 148 -7.22 -1.46 11.41
C ILE A 148 -6.10 -1.46 12.46
N GLU A 149 -5.13 -2.36 12.28
CA GLU A 149 -3.92 -2.38 13.07
C GLU A 149 -2.83 -1.55 12.37
N TYR A 150 -2.29 -0.56 13.08
CA TYR A 150 -1.23 0.34 12.65
C TYR A 150 0.07 -0.10 13.31
N ASN A 151 0.85 -0.90 12.58
CA ASN A 151 2.16 -1.38 13.05
C ASN A 151 3.26 -1.07 12.04
N ALA A 152 4.10 -0.11 12.39
CA ALA A 152 5.27 0.29 11.63
C ALA A 152 6.48 0.39 12.58
N PRO A 153 7.36 -0.64 12.66
CA PRO A 153 8.52 -0.59 13.53
C PRO A 153 9.58 0.41 13.04
N ASN A 154 9.58 0.72 11.75
CA ASN A 154 10.47 1.72 11.14
C ASN A 154 9.65 2.52 10.12
N MET A 155 9.23 3.72 10.50
CA MET A 155 8.58 4.65 9.57
C MET A 155 9.60 5.24 8.60
N VAL A 156 9.16 5.50 7.37
CA VAL A 156 9.94 6.24 6.39
C VAL A 156 9.70 7.73 6.60
N VAL A 157 10.77 8.49 6.79
CA VAL A 157 10.69 9.95 6.87
C VAL A 157 10.53 10.51 5.47
N ASP A 158 9.46 11.27 5.24
CA ASP A 158 9.26 12.03 4.02
C ASP A 158 9.86 13.44 4.18
N SER A 159 10.98 13.69 3.50
CA SER A 159 11.63 15.01 3.47
C SER A 159 10.93 16.03 2.58
N LEU A 160 9.83 15.64 1.92
CA LEU A 160 9.09 16.41 0.91
C LEU A 160 9.94 16.79 -0.32
N LYS A 161 11.11 16.15 -0.47
CA LYS A 161 11.91 16.26 -1.69
C LYS A 161 11.14 15.59 -2.82
N ASP A 162 10.96 16.31 -3.90
CA ASP A 162 10.32 15.87 -5.13
C ASP A 162 11.30 16.18 -6.28
N SER A 163 11.97 15.14 -6.78
CA SER A 163 13.10 15.30 -7.72
C SER A 163 12.65 15.53 -9.16
N ASN A 164 11.51 14.97 -9.56
CA ASN A 164 10.95 15.08 -10.91
C ASN A 164 9.92 16.24 -11.00
N THR A 165 9.53 16.84 -9.87
CA THR A 165 8.57 17.95 -9.75
C THR A 165 7.16 17.62 -10.21
N ASP A 166 6.74 16.36 -10.11
CA ASP A 166 5.38 15.92 -10.46
C ASP A 166 4.36 16.10 -9.33
N GLY A 167 4.79 16.45 -8.12
CA GLY A 167 3.94 16.60 -6.93
C GLY A 167 3.91 15.38 -6.01
N ILE A 168 4.62 14.30 -6.33
CA ILE A 168 4.84 13.11 -5.51
C ILE A 168 6.26 13.20 -4.91
N SER A 169 6.38 13.14 -3.59
CA SER A 169 7.70 13.15 -2.95
C SER A 169 8.50 11.88 -3.30
N ASP A 170 9.84 11.98 -3.36
CA ASP A 170 10.76 10.86 -3.58
C ASP A 170 10.50 9.69 -2.61
N ALA A 171 10.08 9.99 -1.38
CA ALA A 171 9.75 8.98 -0.38
C ALA A 171 8.43 8.28 -0.71
N MET A 172 7.41 9.04 -1.13
CA MET A 172 6.13 8.50 -1.54
C MET A 172 6.24 7.68 -2.83
N ALA A 173 6.94 8.20 -3.85
CA ALA A 173 7.19 7.50 -5.10
C ALA A 173 7.79 6.11 -4.84
N LYS A 174 8.82 6.02 -3.98
CA LYS A 174 9.42 4.73 -3.59
C LYS A 174 8.46 3.78 -2.88
N LEU A 175 7.56 4.29 -2.03
CA LEU A 175 6.57 3.48 -1.34
C LEU A 175 5.47 2.97 -2.29
N LEU A 176 5.19 3.73 -3.34
CA LEU A 176 4.29 3.37 -4.44
C LEU A 176 5.00 2.58 -5.57
N TYR A 177 6.30 2.29 -5.40
CA TYR A 177 7.16 1.64 -6.38
C TYR A 177 7.42 2.42 -7.68
N LEU A 178 7.12 3.71 -7.72
CA LEU A 178 7.38 4.63 -8.84
C LEU A 178 8.87 5.05 -8.93
N ASP A 179 9.28 5.56 -10.09
CA ASP A 179 10.63 6.12 -10.29
C ASP A 179 10.66 7.60 -9.87
N PRO A 180 11.30 7.98 -8.75
CA PRO A 180 11.31 9.35 -8.24
C PRO A 180 12.03 10.35 -9.18
N SER A 181 12.65 9.88 -10.26
CA SER A 181 13.33 10.72 -11.24
C SER A 181 12.55 10.93 -12.54
N LYS A 182 11.38 10.31 -12.69
CA LYS A 182 10.53 10.41 -13.90
C LYS A 182 9.13 10.83 -13.51
N THR A 183 8.53 11.74 -14.26
CA THR A 183 7.13 12.15 -14.04
C THR A 183 6.13 11.10 -14.54
N ASP A 184 6.57 10.18 -15.39
CA ASP A 184 5.83 9.10 -16.03
C ASP A 184 6.71 7.85 -15.92
N THR A 185 6.40 6.99 -14.96
CA THR A 185 7.23 5.84 -14.57
C THR A 185 7.27 4.78 -15.68
N ASP A 186 6.14 4.52 -16.32
CA ASP A 186 5.97 3.45 -17.30
C ASP A 186 6.13 3.92 -18.76
N GLY A 187 6.13 5.24 -18.99
CA GLY A 187 6.39 5.89 -20.26
C GLY A 187 5.20 5.89 -21.22
N ASP A 188 3.97 5.79 -20.72
CA ASP A 188 2.77 5.73 -21.55
C ASP A 188 2.20 7.10 -21.98
N GLY A 189 2.74 8.18 -21.42
CA GLY A 189 2.34 9.56 -21.68
C GLY A 189 1.33 10.15 -20.69
N LEU A 190 1.00 9.43 -19.61
CA LEU A 190 0.33 9.95 -18.43
C LEU A 190 1.34 10.15 -17.30
N ASP A 191 1.23 11.28 -16.59
CA ASP A 191 2.09 11.50 -15.43
C ASP A 191 1.60 10.66 -14.24
N ASP A 192 2.51 10.13 -13.43
CA ASP A 192 2.26 9.29 -12.25
C ASP A 192 1.22 9.91 -11.29
N ILE A 193 1.21 11.24 -11.18
CA ILE A 193 0.25 12.01 -10.36
C ILE A 193 -1.21 11.87 -10.83
N ILE A 194 -1.43 11.71 -12.13
CA ILE A 194 -2.76 11.51 -12.72
C ILE A 194 -3.27 10.09 -12.42
N GLU A 195 -2.35 9.14 -12.36
CA GLU A 195 -2.63 7.72 -12.17
C GLU A 195 -2.59 7.30 -10.70
N THR A 196 -2.08 8.15 -9.82
CA THR A 196 -2.10 7.99 -8.36
C THR A 196 -2.99 9.04 -7.70
N PRO A 197 -4.32 8.98 -7.91
CA PRO A 197 -5.24 9.92 -7.28
C PRO A 197 -5.09 9.86 -5.76
N ALA A 198 -4.99 11.03 -5.13
CA ALA A 198 -4.79 11.19 -3.69
C ALA A 198 -3.44 10.70 -3.12
N TYR A 199 -2.40 10.48 -3.94
CA TYR A 199 -1.00 10.30 -3.49
C TYR A 199 -0.71 9.12 -2.54
N ILE A 200 -1.69 8.26 -2.27
CA ILE A 200 -1.59 7.23 -1.22
C ILE A 200 -2.06 5.86 -1.72
N ARG A 201 -2.65 5.83 -2.91
CA ARG A 201 -3.13 4.62 -3.58
C ARG A 201 -3.17 4.87 -5.08
N GLY A 202 -2.45 4.04 -5.82
CA GLY A 202 -2.53 3.99 -7.27
C GLY A 202 -3.94 3.64 -7.73
N LYS A 203 -4.41 4.26 -8.82
CA LYS A 203 -5.58 3.78 -9.55
C LYS A 203 -5.22 2.40 -10.13
N ASP A 204 -6.17 1.48 -10.10
CA ASP A 204 -6.05 0.10 -10.56
C ASP A 204 -7.32 -0.18 -11.35
N SER A 205 -7.30 0.12 -12.65
CA SER A 205 -8.50 0.24 -13.47
C SER A 205 -9.11 -1.11 -13.82
N ASP A 206 -8.31 -2.17 -13.92
CA ASP A 206 -8.77 -3.52 -14.20
C ASP A 206 -8.85 -4.42 -12.95
N ALA A 207 -8.44 -3.90 -11.79
CA ALA A 207 -8.45 -4.57 -10.50
C ALA A 207 -7.54 -5.80 -10.45
N ASP A 208 -6.46 -5.78 -11.23
CA ASP A 208 -5.51 -6.88 -11.28
C ASP A 208 -4.54 -6.88 -10.07
N GLY A 209 -4.46 -5.77 -9.33
CA GLY A 209 -3.58 -5.56 -8.17
C GLY A 209 -2.30 -4.76 -8.45
N LEU A 210 -2.10 -4.29 -9.68
CA LEU A 210 -1.11 -3.28 -10.07
C LEU A 210 -1.78 -1.91 -10.15
N SER A 211 -0.96 -0.86 -10.10
CA SER A 211 -1.49 0.48 -10.37
C SER A 211 -1.34 0.78 -11.86
N ASP A 212 -2.29 1.54 -12.41
CA ASP A 212 -2.21 2.19 -13.72
C ASP A 212 -0.84 2.82 -13.98
N ALA A 213 -0.22 3.48 -12.97
CA ALA A 213 1.11 4.08 -13.08
C ALA A 213 2.29 3.08 -13.32
N HIS A 214 2.00 1.78 -13.25
CA HIS A 214 2.92 0.69 -13.59
C HIS A 214 2.52 -0.01 -14.90
N GLU A 215 1.41 0.38 -15.51
CA GLU A 215 0.71 -0.36 -16.55
C GLU A 215 0.43 0.46 -17.81
N SER A 216 1.37 0.39 -18.75
CA SER A 216 1.33 1.22 -19.94
C SER A 216 0.04 1.17 -20.76
N GLY A 217 -0.64 2.32 -20.86
CA GLY A 217 -1.71 2.62 -21.79
C GLY A 217 -2.95 1.74 -21.62
N ASP A 218 -3.35 1.07 -22.70
CA ASP A 218 -4.54 0.20 -22.68
C ASP A 218 -4.33 -1.05 -21.78
N TYR A 219 -3.11 -1.33 -21.32
CA TYR A 219 -2.84 -2.48 -20.46
C TYR A 219 -3.42 -2.31 -19.06
N ALA A 220 -3.44 -1.10 -18.49
CA ALA A 220 -4.10 -0.80 -17.22
C ALA A 220 -5.60 -1.17 -17.17
N ASN A 221 -6.22 -1.43 -18.32
CA ASN A 221 -7.63 -1.78 -18.44
C ASN A 221 -7.83 -3.26 -18.86
N ASN A 222 -6.80 -4.10 -18.79
CA ASN A 222 -6.81 -5.44 -19.35
C ASN A 222 -6.33 -6.53 -18.39
N THR A 223 -7.29 -7.09 -17.66
CA THR A 223 -7.08 -8.20 -16.71
C THR A 223 -6.29 -9.41 -17.23
N ASN A 224 -6.12 -9.59 -18.54
CA ASN A 224 -5.29 -10.69 -19.07
C ASN A 224 -3.79 -10.36 -19.11
N ILE A 225 -3.39 -9.18 -18.63
CA ILE A 225 -2.03 -8.67 -18.64
C ILE A 225 -1.71 -8.17 -17.23
N LEU A 226 -0.56 -8.54 -16.69
CA LEU A 226 0.08 -7.83 -15.59
C LEU A 226 1.23 -7.07 -16.22
N SER A 227 1.08 -5.77 -16.49
CA SER A 227 2.12 -5.02 -17.20
C SER A 227 3.14 -4.41 -16.24
N GLY A 228 4.41 -4.34 -16.65
CA GLY A 228 5.40 -3.52 -15.95
C GLY A 228 5.76 -3.96 -14.53
N VAL A 229 5.54 -5.23 -14.16
CA VAL A 229 5.81 -5.71 -12.79
C VAL A 229 7.27 -5.50 -12.43
N SER A 230 7.50 -4.64 -11.43
CA SER A 230 8.83 -4.27 -10.93
C SER A 230 9.42 -5.40 -10.07
N LEU A 231 10.30 -6.20 -10.67
CA LEU A 231 11.18 -7.10 -9.94
C LEU A 231 12.27 -6.29 -9.22
N GLN A 232 12.94 -6.93 -8.28
CA GLN A 232 14.08 -6.31 -7.60
C GLN A 232 15.23 -6.05 -8.60
N TYR A 233 16.11 -5.10 -8.27
CA TYR A 233 17.26 -4.70 -9.09
C TYR A 233 16.88 -4.04 -10.43
N PHE A 234 15.78 -3.27 -10.47
CA PHE A 234 15.35 -2.47 -11.62
C PHE A 234 15.13 -3.31 -12.87
N ARG A 235 14.35 -4.39 -12.72
CA ARG A 235 13.99 -5.30 -13.81
C ARG A 235 12.50 -5.39 -13.88
N ASN A 236 11.95 -5.25 -15.07
CA ASN A 236 10.51 -5.30 -15.27
C ASN A 236 10.13 -6.56 -16.05
N VAL A 237 9.00 -7.15 -15.66
CA VAL A 237 8.39 -8.26 -16.41
C VAL A 237 6.91 -8.00 -16.60
N SER A 238 6.44 -8.09 -17.85
CA SER A 238 5.02 -8.14 -18.15
C SER A 238 4.59 -9.58 -18.37
N ILE A 239 3.52 -10.01 -17.70
CA ILE A 239 2.96 -11.37 -17.80
C ILE A 239 1.65 -11.28 -18.56
N TYR A 240 1.50 -12.09 -19.61
CA TYR A 240 0.27 -12.12 -20.40
C TYR A 240 -0.31 -13.52 -20.36
N SER A 241 -1.61 -13.60 -20.09
CA SER A 241 -2.39 -14.79 -20.42
C SER A 241 -2.56 -14.87 -21.94
N VAL A 242 -2.26 -16.03 -22.53
CA VAL A 242 -2.30 -16.22 -23.99
C VAL A 242 -3.37 -17.26 -24.34
N GLY A 243 -4.35 -16.88 -25.15
CA GLY A 243 -5.38 -17.79 -25.62
C GLY A 243 -6.39 -17.14 -26.56
N THR A 244 -7.22 -17.96 -27.19
CA THR A 244 -8.56 -17.54 -27.67
C THR A 244 -9.48 -17.37 -26.45
N ASP A 245 -10.64 -16.71 -26.57
CA ASP A 245 -11.57 -16.33 -25.46
C ASP A 245 -11.90 -17.40 -24.40
N SER A 246 -11.58 -18.68 -24.65
CA SER A 246 -11.74 -19.82 -23.74
C SER A 246 -10.46 -20.28 -23.00
N LYS A 247 -9.29 -19.68 -23.30
CA LYS A 247 -7.97 -20.03 -22.75
C LYS A 247 -7.20 -18.85 -22.14
N SER A 248 -7.56 -17.61 -22.48
CA SER A 248 -7.12 -16.44 -21.73
C SER A 248 -7.83 -16.40 -20.39
N VAL A 249 -7.09 -16.09 -19.34
CA VAL A 249 -7.60 -15.96 -17.98
C VAL A 249 -7.31 -14.56 -17.46
N GLY A 250 -8.32 -13.94 -16.86
CA GLY A 250 -8.14 -12.72 -16.10
C GLY A 250 -7.29 -13.02 -14.86
N MET A 251 -6.39 -12.09 -14.54
CA MET A 251 -5.51 -12.10 -13.38
C MET A 251 -6.02 -11.08 -12.36
N SER A 252 -5.76 -11.34 -11.08
CA SER A 252 -6.16 -10.45 -9.99
C SER A 252 -5.26 -10.61 -8.77
N LYS A 253 -5.27 -9.62 -7.88
CA LYS A 253 -4.50 -9.64 -6.63
C LYS A 253 -3.02 -9.92 -6.86
N ALA A 254 -2.46 -9.30 -7.90
CA ALA A 254 -1.04 -9.30 -8.15
C ALA A 254 -0.29 -8.76 -6.94
N PHE A 255 0.84 -9.39 -6.62
CA PHE A 255 1.78 -8.91 -5.64
C PHE A 255 3.18 -9.32 -6.05
N PHE A 256 4.14 -8.49 -5.70
CA PHE A 256 5.55 -8.75 -5.91
C PHE A 256 6.32 -8.33 -4.67
N LYS A 257 7.30 -9.14 -4.29
CA LYS A 257 8.08 -8.88 -3.08
C LYS A 257 9.45 -9.52 -3.18
N PRO A 258 10.42 -9.06 -2.36
CA PRO A 258 11.63 -9.84 -2.12
C PRO A 258 11.26 -11.25 -1.67
N PHE A 259 11.85 -12.25 -2.31
CA PHE A 259 11.59 -13.65 -2.02
C PHE A 259 12.60 -14.18 -1.01
N ASP A 260 12.10 -14.81 0.04
CA ASP A 260 12.89 -15.63 0.95
C ASP A 260 12.55 -17.11 0.70
N ILE A 261 13.58 -17.91 0.47
CA ILE A 261 13.48 -19.35 0.20
C ILE A 261 13.14 -20.17 1.47
N SER A 262 13.17 -19.54 2.65
CA SER A 262 12.80 -20.19 3.91
C SER A 262 11.34 -20.69 3.91
N ILE A 263 11.10 -21.79 4.61
CA ILE A 263 9.76 -22.36 4.79
C ILE A 263 9.20 -21.89 6.11
N SER A 264 7.97 -21.37 6.07
CA SER A 264 7.22 -20.99 7.28
C SER A 264 7.18 -22.16 8.27
N PRO A 265 7.33 -21.91 9.58
CA PRO A 265 7.18 -22.95 10.61
C PRO A 265 5.80 -23.65 10.57
N LEU A 266 4.79 -23.01 9.99
CA LEU A 266 3.45 -23.59 9.84
C LEU A 266 3.33 -24.52 8.61
N HIS A 267 4.35 -24.54 7.74
CA HIS A 267 4.35 -25.31 6.51
C HIS A 267 5.21 -26.57 6.63
N THR A 268 4.91 -27.57 5.81
CA THR A 268 5.72 -28.77 5.59
C THR A 268 6.27 -28.73 4.17
N LEU A 269 7.59 -28.79 4.01
CA LEU A 269 8.20 -28.91 2.68
C LEU A 269 7.90 -30.29 2.09
N VAL A 270 7.39 -30.31 0.86
CA VAL A 270 7.20 -31.50 0.03
C VAL A 270 8.14 -31.40 -1.17
N GLY A 271 9.03 -32.37 -1.34
CA GLY A 271 10.09 -32.33 -2.35
C GLY A 271 11.32 -31.58 -1.87
N GLU A 272 12.00 -30.89 -2.78
CA GLU A 272 13.24 -30.18 -2.51
C GLU A 272 13.05 -28.65 -2.62
N LEU A 273 13.90 -27.90 -1.92
CA LEU A 273 14.02 -26.47 -2.15
C LEU A 273 14.57 -26.20 -3.55
N PRO A 274 14.29 -25.02 -4.15
CA PRO A 274 14.97 -24.59 -5.36
C PRO A 274 16.50 -24.71 -5.19
N PRO A 275 17.22 -25.27 -6.17
CA PRO A 275 18.63 -25.58 -6.04
C PRO A 275 19.48 -24.30 -5.98
N GLY A 276 20.63 -24.38 -5.31
CA GLY A 276 21.60 -23.29 -5.26
C GLY A 276 22.40 -23.10 -6.56
N THR A 277 22.35 -24.08 -7.48
CA THR A 277 23.06 -24.03 -8.76
C THR A 277 22.20 -24.59 -9.90
N ASN A 278 22.39 -24.08 -11.11
CA ASN A 278 21.76 -24.62 -12.30
C ASN A 278 22.44 -25.92 -12.77
N THR A 279 21.93 -26.51 -13.85
CA THR A 279 22.46 -27.77 -14.44
C THR A 279 23.89 -27.65 -14.99
N GLN A 280 24.39 -26.43 -15.17
CA GLN A 280 25.76 -26.14 -15.60
C GLN A 280 26.71 -25.88 -14.42
N GLY A 281 26.23 -25.98 -13.18
CA GLY A 281 26.99 -25.71 -11.96
C GLY A 281 27.18 -24.23 -11.64
N LYS A 282 26.48 -23.31 -12.33
CA LYS A 282 26.50 -21.87 -11.99
C LYS A 282 25.57 -21.60 -10.82
N THR A 283 26.00 -20.76 -9.89
CA THR A 283 25.19 -20.31 -8.74
C THR A 283 23.93 -19.59 -9.21
N LEU A 284 22.80 -19.93 -8.58
CA LEU A 284 21.51 -19.27 -8.77
C LEU A 284 21.26 -18.25 -7.68
N ASN A 285 20.84 -17.06 -8.09
CA ASN A 285 20.49 -15.93 -7.26
C ASN A 285 18.98 -15.67 -7.35
N TYR A 286 18.29 -15.77 -6.22
CA TYR A 286 16.83 -15.61 -6.11
C TYR A 286 16.40 -14.20 -5.69
N LYS A 287 17.34 -13.24 -5.64
CA LYS A 287 17.05 -11.88 -5.14
C LYS A 287 16.23 -11.02 -6.08
N LEU A 288 15.91 -11.48 -7.31
CA LEU A 288 14.94 -10.81 -8.20
C LEU A 288 13.53 -10.78 -7.57
N GLY A 289 13.25 -11.66 -6.61
CA GLY A 289 11.98 -11.72 -5.90
C GLY A 289 10.99 -12.69 -6.53
N ASN A 290 9.72 -12.51 -6.18
CA ASN A 290 8.61 -13.30 -6.69
C ASN A 290 7.50 -12.40 -7.21
N VAL A 291 6.69 -12.94 -8.12
CA VAL A 291 5.44 -12.35 -8.59
C VAL A 291 4.34 -13.39 -8.35
N GLY A 292 3.32 -13.03 -7.60
CA GLY A 292 2.15 -13.86 -7.39
C GLY A 292 0.87 -13.16 -7.81
N PHE A 293 -0.13 -13.92 -8.21
CA PHE A 293 -1.45 -13.44 -8.60
C PHE A 293 -2.46 -14.58 -8.52
N MET A 294 -3.74 -14.24 -8.51
CA MET A 294 -4.85 -15.15 -8.75
C MET A 294 -5.25 -15.11 -10.22
N PHE A 295 -5.80 -16.21 -10.75
CA PHE A 295 -6.41 -16.22 -12.07
C PHE A 295 -7.74 -16.97 -12.09
N ASP A 296 -8.63 -16.55 -13.00
CA ASP A 296 -9.97 -17.12 -13.17
C ASP A 296 -10.04 -18.05 -14.39
N ASN A 297 -9.80 -19.34 -14.17
CA ASN A 297 -9.91 -20.42 -15.15
C ASN A 297 -11.31 -21.05 -15.17
N ASN A 298 -12.31 -20.25 -15.56
CA ASN A 298 -13.71 -20.67 -15.62
C ASN A 298 -13.97 -21.85 -16.57
N THR A 299 -13.11 -22.03 -17.59
CA THR A 299 -13.18 -23.16 -18.53
C THR A 299 -12.52 -24.44 -18.00
N MET A 300 -11.87 -24.36 -16.84
CA MET A 300 -11.13 -25.46 -16.20
C MET A 300 -10.09 -26.09 -17.14
N THR A 301 -9.46 -25.24 -17.97
CA THR A 301 -8.45 -25.68 -18.93
C THR A 301 -7.23 -26.23 -18.18
N PRO A 302 -6.82 -27.49 -18.40
CA PRO A 302 -5.77 -28.12 -17.58
C PRO A 302 -4.37 -27.50 -17.74
N VAL A 303 -4.13 -26.87 -18.88
CA VAL A 303 -2.84 -26.25 -19.22
C VAL A 303 -3.11 -24.87 -19.80
N LEU A 304 -2.68 -23.85 -19.07
CA LEU A 304 -2.85 -22.44 -19.43
C LEU A 304 -1.56 -21.89 -20.03
N PRO A 305 -1.59 -21.30 -21.24
CA PRO A 305 -0.43 -20.68 -21.84
C PRO A 305 -0.26 -19.26 -21.31
N PHE A 306 0.97 -18.91 -20.96
CA PHE A 306 1.35 -17.53 -20.65
C PHE A 306 2.59 -17.15 -21.47
N LYS A 307 2.77 -15.85 -21.71
CA LYS A 307 4.05 -15.29 -22.13
C LYS A 307 4.54 -14.30 -21.09
N MET A 308 5.86 -14.19 -20.96
CA MET A 308 6.52 -13.18 -20.13
C MET A 308 7.45 -12.37 -21.02
N ILE A 309 7.34 -11.05 -20.93
CA ILE A 309 8.19 -10.10 -21.64
C ILE A 309 9.01 -9.34 -20.62
N PHE A 310 10.33 -9.40 -20.72
CA PHE A 310 11.27 -8.70 -19.87
C PHE A 310 11.80 -7.45 -20.58
N ASP A 311 12.04 -6.38 -19.83
CA ASP A 311 12.82 -5.24 -20.33
C ASP A 311 14.21 -5.68 -20.82
N GLN A 312 14.83 -6.55 -20.02
CA GLN A 312 16.07 -7.24 -20.26
C GLN A 312 15.93 -8.63 -19.63
N GLN A 313 16.03 -9.70 -20.41
CA GLN A 313 15.93 -11.05 -19.86
C GLN A 313 17.13 -11.40 -18.93
N PRO A 314 16.89 -11.96 -17.72
CA PRO A 314 17.98 -12.38 -16.82
C PRO A 314 18.89 -13.45 -17.42
N VAL A 315 20.20 -13.26 -17.29
CA VAL A 315 21.19 -14.24 -17.75
C VAL A 315 21.09 -15.52 -16.94
N GLY A 316 20.83 -16.63 -17.62
CA GLY A 316 20.61 -17.93 -16.96
C GLY A 316 19.30 -17.98 -16.18
N LEU A 317 18.26 -17.28 -16.67
CA LEU A 317 16.92 -17.28 -16.09
C LEU A 317 16.40 -18.70 -15.82
N GLU A 318 16.06 -18.95 -14.56
CA GLU A 318 15.24 -20.09 -14.16
C GLU A 318 14.00 -19.59 -13.42
N ILE A 319 12.87 -20.27 -13.64
CA ILE A 319 11.58 -19.90 -13.04
C ILE A 319 11.07 -21.08 -12.24
N TYR A 320 10.63 -20.81 -11.02
CA TYR A 320 10.02 -21.79 -10.14
C TYR A 320 8.63 -21.33 -9.75
N ARG A 321 7.69 -22.26 -9.62
CA ARG A 321 6.36 -22.00 -9.07
C ARG A 321 6.29 -22.54 -7.65
N ILE A 322 5.76 -21.76 -6.72
CA ILE A 322 5.40 -22.23 -5.39
C ILE A 322 4.01 -22.87 -5.45
N LYS A 323 3.88 -24.10 -4.96
CA LYS A 323 2.59 -24.78 -4.79
C LYS A 323 2.33 -24.97 -3.32
N LYS A 324 1.17 -24.48 -2.87
CA LYS A 324 0.71 -24.59 -1.49
C LYS A 324 -0.60 -25.37 -1.49
N GLY A 325 -0.75 -26.30 -0.55
CA GLY A 325 -1.98 -27.08 -0.38
C GLY A 325 -2.21 -27.42 1.09
N LEU A 326 -3.45 -27.46 1.54
CA LEU A 326 -3.76 -27.91 2.89
C LEU A 326 -3.77 -29.43 2.92
N ASN A 327 -2.92 -30.04 3.75
CA ASN A 327 -3.01 -31.46 4.04
C ASN A 327 -4.04 -31.66 5.16
N PHE A 328 -5.22 -32.18 4.82
CA PHE A 328 -6.31 -32.40 5.78
C PHE A 328 -6.00 -33.48 6.83
N THR A 329 -5.04 -34.37 6.59
CA THR A 329 -4.62 -35.37 7.57
C THR A 329 -3.73 -34.77 8.65
N THR A 330 -2.81 -33.88 8.28
CA THR A 330 -1.87 -33.26 9.23
C THR A 330 -2.34 -31.89 9.73
N GLY A 331 -3.32 -31.28 9.06
CA GLY A 331 -3.76 -29.91 9.31
C GLY A 331 -2.71 -28.84 8.94
N ARG A 332 -1.60 -29.23 8.31
CA ARG A 332 -0.51 -28.32 7.91
C ARG A 332 -0.61 -27.95 6.45
N VAL A 333 -0.06 -26.79 6.11
CA VAL A 333 0.12 -26.39 4.71
C VAL A 333 1.34 -27.11 4.15
N GLU A 334 1.15 -27.91 3.12
CA GLU A 334 2.25 -28.43 2.32
C GLU A 334 2.70 -27.39 1.32
N GLN A 335 4.02 -27.21 1.20
CA GLN A 335 4.64 -26.32 0.23
C GLN A 335 5.65 -27.10 -0.61
N SER A 336 5.58 -26.95 -1.93
CA SER A 336 6.55 -27.52 -2.87
C SER A 336 6.95 -26.48 -3.91
N PHE A 337 8.05 -26.74 -4.61
CA PHE A 337 8.56 -25.89 -5.68
C PHE A 337 8.66 -26.68 -6.97
N GLU A 338 8.07 -26.15 -8.04
CA GLU A 338 8.05 -26.78 -9.36
C GLU A 338 8.84 -25.91 -10.33
N LYS A 339 9.91 -26.46 -10.93
CA LYS A 339 10.66 -25.75 -11.97
C LYS A 339 9.81 -25.63 -13.24
N ILE A 340 9.56 -24.41 -13.67
CA ILE A 340 8.78 -24.12 -14.87
C ILE A 340 9.67 -24.23 -16.09
N GLN A 341 9.23 -25.05 -17.04
CA GLN A 341 9.83 -25.12 -18.37
C GLN A 341 9.31 -23.97 -19.23
N TRP A 342 10.23 -23.24 -19.85
CA TRP A 342 9.92 -22.13 -20.73
C TRP A 342 10.61 -22.28 -22.09
N LYS A 343 10.07 -21.65 -23.12
CA LYS A 343 10.66 -21.60 -24.46
C LYS A 343 10.95 -20.16 -24.84
N GLN A 344 12.14 -19.91 -25.36
CA GLN A 344 12.50 -18.61 -25.92
C GLN A 344 11.62 -18.32 -27.15
N VAL A 345 11.01 -17.13 -27.19
CA VAL A 345 10.27 -16.64 -28.36
C VAL A 345 11.11 -15.63 -29.14
N ASN A 346 11.63 -14.62 -28.44
CA ASN A 346 12.59 -13.62 -28.93
C ASN A 346 13.51 -13.21 -27.75
N PRO A 347 14.54 -12.34 -27.91
CA PRO A 347 15.52 -12.06 -26.86
C PRO A 347 14.95 -11.64 -25.49
N ASN A 348 13.76 -11.03 -25.48
CA ASN A 348 13.12 -10.49 -24.29
C ASN A 348 11.82 -11.23 -23.93
N GLU A 349 11.38 -12.19 -24.74
CA GLU A 349 10.11 -12.88 -24.57
C GLU A 349 10.29 -14.38 -24.44
N ILE A 350 9.59 -14.95 -23.47
CA ILE A 350 9.47 -16.39 -23.26
C ILE A 350 8.00 -16.81 -23.22
N SER A 351 7.73 -18.04 -23.63
CA SER A 351 6.43 -18.70 -23.43
C SER A 351 6.54 -19.78 -22.35
N ILE A 352 5.53 -19.86 -21.49
CA ILE A 352 5.39 -20.88 -20.45
C ILE A 352 4.02 -21.53 -20.51
N ASN A 353 3.93 -22.76 -20.00
CA ASN A 353 2.66 -23.46 -19.80
C ASN A 353 2.52 -23.80 -18.32
N ILE A 354 1.38 -23.48 -17.75
CA ILE A 354 1.09 -23.70 -16.34
C ILE A 354 -0.01 -24.75 -16.22
N SER A 355 0.23 -25.76 -15.39
CA SER A 355 -0.78 -26.74 -15.02
C SER A 355 -1.77 -26.12 -14.03
N SER A 356 -3.07 -26.25 -14.30
CA SER A 356 -4.12 -25.82 -13.38
C SER A 356 -4.55 -26.97 -12.46
N THR A 357 -5.11 -26.63 -11.30
CA THR A 357 -5.65 -27.62 -10.37
C THR A 357 -7.09 -28.01 -10.79
N PRO A 358 -7.37 -29.30 -11.08
CA PRO A 358 -8.71 -29.74 -11.44
C PRO A 358 -9.74 -29.43 -10.36
N GLY A 359 -10.90 -28.89 -10.73
CA GLY A 359 -11.98 -28.58 -9.77
C GLY A 359 -11.92 -27.15 -9.20
N PHE A 360 -10.85 -26.40 -9.43
CA PHE A 360 -10.66 -25.06 -8.87
C PHE A 360 -10.62 -24.03 -9.99
N PRO A 361 -11.73 -23.29 -10.23
CA PRO A 361 -11.75 -22.26 -11.26
C PRO A 361 -10.87 -21.06 -10.89
N ASN A 362 -10.71 -20.77 -9.60
CA ASN A 362 -9.88 -19.66 -9.12
C ASN A 362 -8.68 -20.21 -8.38
N GLU A 363 -7.48 -19.93 -8.89
CA GLU A 363 -6.24 -20.50 -8.38
C GLU A 363 -5.17 -19.41 -8.21
N GLY A 364 -4.41 -19.50 -7.12
CA GLY A 364 -3.24 -18.66 -6.90
C GLY A 364 -1.98 -19.27 -7.52
N ILE A 365 -1.16 -18.43 -8.13
CA ILE A 365 0.17 -18.78 -8.60
C ILE A 365 1.19 -17.80 -8.03
N GLU A 366 2.39 -18.29 -7.73
CA GLU A 366 3.51 -17.49 -7.26
C GLU A 366 4.77 -17.98 -7.97
N PHE A 367 5.32 -17.14 -8.85
CA PHE A 367 6.55 -17.37 -9.59
C PHE A 367 7.73 -16.78 -8.84
N ILE A 368 8.82 -17.52 -8.77
CA ILE A 368 10.12 -17.08 -8.29
C ILE A 368 11.06 -17.02 -9.48
N PHE A 369 11.80 -15.92 -9.58
CA PHE A 369 12.80 -15.72 -10.64
C PHE A 369 14.20 -15.91 -10.09
N ALA A 370 14.97 -16.79 -10.72
CA ALA A 370 16.36 -17.02 -10.42
C ALA A 370 17.24 -16.63 -11.60
N THR A 371 18.42 -16.11 -11.31
CA THR A 371 19.41 -15.72 -12.33
C THR A 371 20.79 -16.20 -11.95
N THR A 372 21.68 -16.33 -12.93
CA THR A 372 23.12 -16.56 -12.71
C THR A 372 23.91 -15.26 -12.63
N GLU A 373 23.24 -14.11 -12.73
CA GLU A 373 23.83 -12.79 -12.55
C GLU A 373 24.30 -12.58 -11.11
N ASP A 374 25.47 -11.98 -10.97
CA ASP A 374 25.90 -11.39 -9.71
C ASP A 374 25.18 -10.05 -9.54
N LEU A 375 23.97 -10.13 -8.96
CA LEU A 375 23.14 -8.97 -8.66
C LEU A 375 23.81 -8.11 -7.57
N LYS A 376 24.67 -7.20 -8.02
CA LYS A 376 25.20 -6.12 -7.19
C LYS A 376 24.22 -4.97 -7.24
N VAL A 377 23.86 -4.44 -6.08
CA VAL A 377 23.22 -3.12 -6.03
C VAL A 377 24.21 -2.16 -6.68
N PRO A 378 23.87 -1.44 -7.77
CA PRO A 378 24.74 -0.38 -8.24
C PRO A 378 25.00 0.56 -7.05
N PRO A 379 26.24 1.04 -6.84
CA PRO A 379 26.50 1.93 -5.72
C PRO A 379 25.52 3.10 -5.82
N VAL A 380 24.71 3.30 -4.77
CA VAL A 380 24.00 4.55 -4.58
C VAL A 380 25.11 5.60 -4.60
N LYS A 381 25.20 6.35 -5.69
CA LYS A 381 26.14 7.46 -5.77
C LYS A 381 25.79 8.35 -4.57
N PRO A 382 26.71 8.63 -3.64
CA PRO A 382 26.41 9.56 -2.56
C PRO A 382 25.85 10.81 -3.21
N THR A 383 24.67 11.24 -2.77
CA THR A 383 24.21 12.58 -3.09
C THR A 383 25.33 13.52 -2.68
N ASP A 384 25.84 14.31 -3.64
CA ASP A 384 26.85 15.30 -3.34
C ASP A 384 26.35 16.13 -2.15
N PRO A 385 27.18 16.34 -1.10
CA PRO A 385 26.76 17.13 0.04
C PRO A 385 26.23 18.47 -0.46
N ILE A 386 25.00 18.81 -0.04
CA ILE A 386 24.32 20.04 -0.41
C ILE A 386 25.28 21.20 -0.16
N LYS A 387 25.70 21.86 -1.24
CA LYS A 387 26.47 23.09 -1.15
C LYS A 387 25.62 24.10 -0.37
N PRO A 388 26.13 24.73 0.69
CA PRO A 388 25.37 25.76 1.40
C PRO A 388 24.88 26.80 0.41
N THR A 389 23.57 27.03 0.37
CA THR A 389 22.97 28.14 -0.37
C THR A 389 23.48 29.43 0.25
N ASP A 390 24.05 30.32 -0.56
CA ASP A 390 24.42 31.66 -0.11
C ASP A 390 23.17 32.34 0.47
N PRO A 391 23.25 32.97 1.65
CA PRO A 391 22.11 33.65 2.25
C PRO A 391 21.57 34.72 1.28
N ALA A 392 20.25 34.68 1.05
CA ALA A 392 19.57 35.64 0.21
C ALA A 392 19.87 37.08 0.66
N LYS A 393 20.28 37.92 -0.29
CA LYS A 393 20.51 39.35 -0.07
C LYS A 393 19.20 39.99 0.44
N PRO A 394 19.23 40.84 1.48
CA PRO A 394 18.02 41.50 1.97
C PRO A 394 17.39 42.33 0.85
N THR A 395 16.07 42.20 0.69
CA THR A 395 15.29 43.10 -0.15
C THR A 395 15.18 44.46 0.53
N ASP A 396 15.34 45.52 -0.26
CA ASP A 396 15.23 46.90 0.23
C ASP A 396 13.81 47.19 0.76
N PRO A 397 13.67 48.00 1.82
CA PRO A 397 12.36 48.32 2.39
C PRO A 397 11.47 49.07 1.39
N ILE A 398 10.20 48.65 1.32
CA ILE A 398 9.17 49.36 0.54
C ILE A 398 8.90 50.72 1.19
N LYS A 399 8.96 51.78 0.38
CA LYS A 399 8.67 53.17 0.78
C LYS A 399 7.18 53.34 1.15
N PRO A 400 6.83 54.06 2.23
CA PRO A 400 5.43 54.25 2.60
C PRO A 400 4.69 55.11 1.57
N THR A 401 3.46 54.71 1.25
CA THR A 401 2.49 55.50 0.48
C THR A 401 1.82 56.54 1.37
N ASP A 402 1.63 57.76 0.85
CA ASP A 402 0.99 58.87 1.56
C ASP A 402 -0.49 58.60 1.88
N PRO A 403 -1.01 59.09 3.02
CA PRO A 403 -2.39 58.87 3.42
C PRO A 403 -3.37 59.74 2.61
N ALA A 404 -4.48 59.13 2.18
CA ALA A 404 -5.59 59.81 1.52
C ALA A 404 -6.40 60.69 2.50
N LYS A 405 -6.87 61.83 2.00
CA LYS A 405 -7.61 62.90 2.70
C LYS A 405 -9.09 62.49 2.93
N PRO A 406 -9.76 62.90 4.02
CA PRO A 406 -11.07 62.35 4.40
C PRO A 406 -12.24 63.10 3.75
N THR A 407 -13.28 62.35 3.37
CA THR A 407 -14.63 62.86 3.06
C THR A 407 -15.62 62.47 4.16
N LYS A 408 -16.50 63.43 4.51
CA LYS A 408 -17.46 63.39 5.62
C LYS A 408 -18.84 62.85 5.22
N SER A 409 -19.57 62.45 6.27
CA SER A 409 -21.04 62.33 6.46
C SER A 409 -21.70 61.03 5.99
N GLY A 410 -22.56 60.36 6.75
CA GLY A 410 -23.06 60.60 8.11
C GLY A 410 -24.13 59.55 8.50
N GLY A 411 -24.33 59.39 9.83
CA GLY A 411 -25.50 58.79 10.51
C GLY A 411 -25.51 57.24 10.59
N SER A 412 -25.91 56.57 11.68
CA SER A 412 -26.18 56.91 13.09
C SER A 412 -26.50 55.58 13.83
N LEU A 413 -25.98 55.40 15.06
CA LEU A 413 -26.48 54.55 16.18
C LEU A 413 -26.41 53.01 15.97
N ASP A 414 -26.01 52.15 16.92
CA ASP A 414 -26.05 52.22 18.37
C ASP A 414 -24.93 51.37 19.03
N TRP A 415 -24.35 51.89 20.12
CA TRP A 415 -23.35 51.27 20.99
C TRP A 415 -23.94 51.14 22.40
N TRP A 416 -24.36 49.93 22.79
CA TRP A 416 -24.71 49.60 24.19
C TRP A 416 -24.44 48.15 24.59
N SER A 417 -23.38 47.50 24.08
CA SER A 417 -22.94 46.23 24.66
C SER A 417 -21.47 45.97 24.32
N LEU A 418 -20.56 46.24 25.25
CA LEU A 418 -19.31 45.48 25.50
C LEU A 418 -18.37 46.30 26.37
N LEU A 419 -18.47 46.14 27.69
CA LEU A 419 -17.39 46.43 28.62
C LEU A 419 -17.58 45.61 29.91
N ILE A 420 -16.46 45.00 30.33
CA ILE A 420 -16.06 44.37 31.61
C ILE A 420 -15.35 43.05 31.25
N CYS A 421 -14.02 43.04 31.04
CA CYS A 421 -12.94 43.01 32.04
C CYS A 421 -13.07 41.80 33.00
N GLY A 422 -12.06 40.98 33.27
CA GLY A 422 -10.66 40.97 32.89
C GLY A 422 -9.89 39.98 33.79
N LEU A 423 -8.69 39.63 33.32
CA LEU A 423 -7.47 39.31 34.08
C LEU A 423 -7.48 38.14 35.07
N LEU A 424 -6.60 37.17 34.80
CA LEU A 424 -5.51 36.79 35.71
C LEU A 424 -4.39 36.07 34.92
N THR A 425 -3.25 36.76 34.79
CA THR A 425 -1.89 36.19 34.63
C THR A 425 -1.60 35.25 35.81
N ILE A 426 -0.67 34.27 35.83
CA ILE A 426 0.80 34.25 35.63
C ILE A 426 1.17 32.72 35.57
N HIS A 427 1.95 32.16 34.65
CA HIS A 427 3.41 31.99 34.72
C HIS A 427 3.96 31.24 33.48
N ARG A 428 5.01 31.80 32.91
CA ARG A 428 6.01 31.14 32.03
C ARG A 428 6.59 29.89 32.70
N ARG A 429 6.80 28.82 31.92
CA ARG A 429 8.08 28.11 31.86
C ARG A 429 8.40 27.65 30.45
N VAL A 430 9.69 27.68 30.17
CA VAL A 430 10.41 27.33 28.94
C VAL A 430 11.14 26.01 29.19
N ALA A 431 11.25 25.18 28.14
CA ALA A 431 12.32 24.22 27.76
C ALA A 431 11.70 22.90 27.24
N LYS A 432 11.83 22.57 25.94
CA LYS A 432 12.94 21.80 25.30
C LYS A 432 13.13 20.41 25.93
N VAL A 433 12.84 19.33 25.19
CA VAL A 433 13.70 18.69 24.16
C VAL A 433 12.81 18.19 23.04
#